data_AF-A0A9E4C510-F1
#
_entry.id   AF-A0A9E4C510-F1
#
_cell.length_a   1.000
_cell.length_b   1.000
_cell.length_c   1.000
_cell.angle_alpha   90.00
_cell.angle_beta   90.00
_cell.angle_gamma   90.00
#
_symmetry.space_group_name_H-M   'P 1'
#
loop_
_entity.id
_entity.type
_entity.pdbx_description
1 polymer ?
#
loop_
_entity_poly.entity_id
_entity_poly.type
_entity_poly.pdbx_seq_one_letter_code
_entity_poly.pdbx_strand_id
1 'polypeptide(L)'
;MTQPNAWMPVEARSTAALLHSLPQPLSALAGGDVPAVVLRGAYPPDHCRDLMRRFEERGYFDPATVGQASQLSGGPYLDLGTSLGRLGSDPAAFFAHAAGTHELFSTLFEGFADPVHTMYAALSDLAEGKVVQTAREPDGRLYGPAIFRMYHAAEGHRPHYDSVAKRSRPGYEYAVANFQRQFAGVLCLQTGGETSADEPFIYRCWGTQPHVEEVLREDRFAEYAAEHRIPRVQVRLTPGDLYFFCTENIHEVERLTRQRRRVVLAFFFAMSADKPEIFVWS
;
A
#
# COMPACT_ATOMS: atom_id res chain seq x y z
N MET A 1 -26.08 -23.51 -14.62
CA MET A 1 -24.98 -22.69 -15.16
C MET A 1 -24.60 -21.69 -14.08
N THR A 2 -23.58 -21.99 -13.28
CA THR A 2 -23.04 -21.06 -12.29
C THR A 2 -22.35 -19.92 -13.04
N GLN A 3 -22.73 -18.68 -12.73
CA GLN A 3 -22.00 -17.50 -13.17
C GLN A 3 -20.50 -17.73 -12.85
N PRO A 4 -19.55 -17.44 -13.76
CA PRO A 4 -18.14 -17.45 -13.39
C PRO A 4 -17.98 -16.51 -12.18
N ASN A 5 -17.40 -17.02 -11.09
CA ASN A 5 -17.18 -16.24 -9.86
C ASN A 5 -16.62 -14.87 -10.25
N ALA A 6 -17.37 -13.81 -9.95
CA ALA A 6 -16.92 -12.45 -10.20
C ALA A 6 -15.63 -12.23 -9.41
N TRP A 7 -14.56 -11.76 -10.07
CA TRP A 7 -13.28 -11.47 -9.45
C TRP A 7 -13.40 -10.17 -8.64
N MET A 8 -13.91 -10.31 -7.41
CA MET A 8 -14.35 -9.23 -6.53
C MET A 8 -13.61 -9.30 -5.19
N PRO A 9 -13.37 -8.14 -4.53
CA PRO A 9 -12.80 -8.13 -3.19
C PRO A 9 -13.64 -8.92 -2.19
N VAL A 10 -12.99 -9.58 -1.25
CA VAL A 10 -13.66 -10.18 -0.09
C VAL A 10 -13.64 -9.16 1.04
N GLU A 11 -14.81 -8.83 1.56
CA GLU A 11 -14.96 -7.74 2.52
C GLU A 11 -15.58 -8.23 3.84
N ALA A 12 -15.10 -7.72 4.95
CA ALA A 12 -15.64 -8.01 6.27
C ALA A 12 -15.44 -6.81 7.22
N ARG A 13 -16.11 -6.82 8.38
CA ARG A 13 -15.90 -5.81 9.44
C ARG A 13 -14.91 -6.25 10.52
N SER A 14 -14.41 -7.49 10.44
CA SER A 14 -13.41 -8.02 11.36
C SER A 14 -12.57 -9.10 10.68
N THR A 15 -11.35 -9.29 11.17
CA THR A 15 -10.43 -10.36 10.71
C THR A 15 -11.05 -11.74 10.92
N ALA A 16 -11.73 -11.97 12.05
CA ALA A 16 -12.44 -13.22 12.31
C ALA A 16 -13.54 -13.54 11.29
N ALA A 17 -14.37 -12.56 10.91
CA ALA A 17 -15.38 -12.75 9.88
C ALA A 17 -14.75 -12.96 8.50
N LEU A 18 -13.64 -12.26 8.22
CA LEU A 18 -12.89 -12.44 6.98
C LEU A 18 -12.33 -13.86 6.87
N LEU A 19 -11.65 -14.35 7.92
CA LEU A 19 -11.09 -15.71 8.00
C LEU A 19 -12.17 -16.80 7.93
N HIS A 20 -13.39 -16.53 8.44
CA HIS A 20 -14.50 -17.46 8.28
C HIS A 20 -14.91 -17.62 6.80
N SER A 21 -14.93 -16.51 6.05
CA SER A 21 -15.30 -16.51 4.62
C SER A 21 -14.17 -16.90 3.67
N LEU A 22 -12.92 -16.62 4.06
CA LEU A 22 -11.71 -16.83 3.29
C LEU A 22 -10.59 -17.28 4.25
N PRO A 23 -10.46 -18.59 4.53
CA PRO A 23 -9.56 -19.10 5.58
C PRO A 23 -8.07 -18.84 5.37
N GLN A 24 -7.63 -18.66 4.12
CA GLN A 24 -6.23 -18.40 3.77
C GLN A 24 -6.14 -17.16 2.86
N PRO A 25 -6.40 -15.96 3.42
CA PRO A 25 -6.58 -14.75 2.63
C PRO A 25 -5.31 -14.31 1.94
N LEU A 26 -4.14 -14.44 2.60
CA LEU A 26 -2.87 -14.03 1.98
C LEU A 26 -2.46 -15.00 0.88
N SER A 27 -2.68 -16.30 1.08
CA SER A 27 -2.47 -17.31 0.03
C SER A 27 -3.40 -17.09 -1.17
N ALA A 28 -4.68 -16.74 -0.95
CA ALA A 28 -5.63 -16.43 -2.03
C ALA A 28 -5.22 -15.16 -2.81
N LEU A 29 -4.71 -14.14 -2.14
CA LEU A 29 -4.12 -12.96 -2.80
C LEU A 29 -2.86 -13.34 -3.59
N ALA A 30 -1.98 -14.17 -3.02
CA ALA A 30 -0.75 -14.62 -3.67
C ALA A 30 -1.01 -15.41 -4.96
N GLY A 31 -2.11 -16.14 -5.00
CA GLY A 31 -2.60 -16.87 -6.18
C GLY A 31 -3.36 -16.01 -7.20
N GLY A 32 -3.75 -14.79 -6.83
CA GLY A 32 -4.60 -13.93 -7.66
C GLY A 32 -6.05 -14.43 -7.76
N ASP A 33 -6.49 -15.26 -6.81
CA ASP A 33 -7.85 -15.82 -6.74
C ASP A 33 -8.87 -14.73 -6.40
N VAL A 34 -8.46 -13.81 -5.51
CA VAL A 34 -9.20 -12.60 -5.15
C VAL A 34 -8.32 -11.38 -5.41
N PRO A 35 -8.90 -10.24 -5.82
CA PRO A 35 -8.14 -9.02 -6.12
C PRO A 35 -7.64 -8.30 -4.85
N ALA A 36 -8.41 -8.37 -3.78
CA ALA A 36 -8.15 -7.69 -2.52
C ALA A 36 -8.97 -8.31 -1.39
N VAL A 37 -8.53 -8.07 -0.16
CA VAL A 37 -9.34 -8.27 1.06
C VAL A 37 -9.54 -6.92 1.74
N VAL A 38 -10.76 -6.60 2.18
CA VAL A 38 -11.12 -5.31 2.76
C VAL A 38 -11.69 -5.49 4.17
N LEU A 39 -11.08 -4.82 5.14
CA LEU A 39 -11.58 -4.67 6.49
C LEU A 39 -12.26 -3.30 6.62
N ARG A 40 -13.59 -3.35 6.69
CA ARG A 40 -14.45 -2.16 6.80
C ARG A 40 -14.38 -1.59 8.21
N GLY A 41 -14.08 -0.30 8.32
CA GLY A 41 -13.98 0.40 9.59
C GLY A 41 -12.90 -0.15 10.52
N ALA A 42 -11.78 -0.63 9.96
CA ALA A 42 -10.65 -1.14 10.72
C ALA A 42 -10.03 -0.08 11.65
N TYR A 43 -10.12 1.20 11.27
CA TYR A 43 -9.63 2.34 12.05
C TYR A 43 -10.75 3.35 12.33
N PRO A 44 -10.82 3.98 13.52
CA PRO A 44 -11.91 4.90 13.86
C PRO A 44 -11.99 6.11 12.92
N PRO A 45 -13.14 6.38 12.27
CA PRO A 45 -13.29 7.52 11.36
C PRO A 45 -13.05 8.88 12.01
N ASP A 46 -13.35 9.01 13.30
CA ASP A 46 -13.07 10.24 14.06
C ASP A 46 -11.57 10.51 14.19
N HIS A 47 -10.77 9.46 14.39
CA HIS A 47 -9.31 9.57 14.42
C HIS A 47 -8.74 9.88 13.04
N CYS A 48 -9.34 9.37 11.94
CA CYS A 48 -8.97 9.78 10.59
C CYS A 48 -9.07 11.30 10.44
N ARG A 49 -10.22 11.87 10.79
CA ARG A 49 -10.48 13.31 10.71
C ARG A 49 -9.51 14.11 11.59
N ASP A 50 -9.30 13.68 12.82
CA ASP A 50 -8.45 14.41 13.77
C ASP A 50 -6.96 14.33 13.40
N LEU A 51 -6.50 13.24 12.79
CA LEU A 51 -5.17 13.16 12.17
C LEU A 51 -5.03 14.14 11.00
N MET A 52 -6.05 14.27 10.15
CA MET A 52 -6.01 15.26 9.06
C MET A 52 -5.93 16.69 9.59
N ARG A 53 -6.63 17.00 10.69
CA ARG A 53 -6.50 18.28 11.38
C ARG A 53 -5.08 18.50 11.90
N ARG A 54 -4.48 17.49 12.54
CA ARG A 54 -3.07 17.55 13.01
C ARG A 54 -2.09 17.77 11.85
N PHE A 55 -2.33 17.16 10.68
CA PHE A 55 -1.48 17.34 9.50
C PHE A 55 -1.55 18.77 8.97
N GLU A 56 -2.75 19.37 8.97
CA GLU A 56 -2.93 20.79 8.61
C GLU A 56 -2.22 21.71 9.62
N GLU A 57 -2.42 21.48 10.93
CA GLU A 57 -1.79 22.27 12.01
C GLU A 57 -0.25 22.20 11.97
N ARG A 58 0.31 21.05 11.58
CA ARG A 58 1.76 20.84 11.46
C ARG A 58 2.32 21.19 10.09
N GLY A 59 1.49 21.63 9.14
CA GLY A 59 1.90 22.04 7.81
C GLY A 59 2.26 20.90 6.85
N TYR A 60 1.94 19.64 7.15
CA TYR A 60 2.34 18.48 6.32
C TYR A 60 1.66 18.41 4.94
N PHE A 61 0.73 19.31 4.65
CA PHE A 61 0.16 19.48 3.32
C PHE A 61 0.82 20.60 2.50
N ASP A 62 1.81 21.29 3.05
CA ASP A 62 2.57 22.32 2.36
C ASP A 62 3.81 21.71 1.69
N PRO A 63 3.97 21.82 0.35
CA PRO A 63 5.20 21.40 -0.32
C PRO A 63 6.47 22.08 0.21
N ALA A 64 6.36 23.24 0.87
CA ALA A 64 7.50 23.92 1.50
C ALA A 64 8.09 23.15 2.69
N THR A 65 7.36 22.18 3.27
CA THR A 65 7.89 21.36 4.37
C THR A 65 8.72 20.16 3.89
N VAL A 66 8.91 19.98 2.58
CA VAL A 66 9.67 18.85 2.03
C VAL A 66 11.11 18.86 2.56
N GLY A 67 11.58 17.69 3.01
CA GLY A 67 12.89 17.54 3.66
C GLY A 67 12.86 17.79 5.18
N GLN A 68 11.70 18.17 5.74
CA GLN A 68 11.49 18.30 7.18
C GLN A 68 10.62 17.16 7.70
N ALA A 69 10.83 16.74 8.95
CA ALA A 69 10.00 15.74 9.64
C ALA A 69 9.66 14.51 8.78
N SER A 70 10.66 13.95 8.09
CA SER A 70 10.50 12.79 7.19
C SER A 70 9.50 12.98 6.03
N GLN A 71 9.25 14.21 5.61
CA GLN A 71 8.44 14.50 4.43
C GLN A 71 9.28 14.43 3.16
N LEU A 72 8.75 13.74 2.15
CA LEU A 72 9.36 13.55 0.85
C LEU A 72 8.46 14.12 -0.25
N SER A 73 9.08 14.61 -1.33
CA SER A 73 8.34 14.88 -2.56
C SER A 73 8.09 13.57 -3.31
N GLY A 74 6.82 13.28 -3.59
CA GLY A 74 6.39 12.25 -4.51
C GLY A 74 6.43 12.69 -5.97
N GLY A 75 6.94 13.88 -6.29
CA GLY A 75 6.74 14.56 -7.56
C GLY A 75 5.36 15.24 -7.56
N PRO A 76 4.31 14.60 -8.13
CA PRO A 76 2.93 15.08 -7.97
C PRO A 76 2.51 15.20 -6.49
N TYR A 77 2.55 14.12 -5.72
CA TYR A 77 2.01 14.09 -4.35
C TYR A 77 3.09 14.33 -3.28
N LEU A 78 2.67 14.46 -2.02
CA LEU A 78 3.56 14.47 -0.86
C LEU A 78 3.52 13.12 -0.14
N ASP A 79 4.68 12.68 0.33
CA ASP A 79 4.82 11.50 1.19
C ASP A 79 5.29 11.95 2.59
N LEU A 80 4.77 11.36 3.66
CA LEU A 80 5.25 11.55 5.03
C LEU A 80 5.62 10.18 5.62
N GLY A 81 6.91 9.98 5.86
CA GLY A 81 7.53 8.69 6.18
C GLY A 81 8.48 8.21 5.09
N THR A 82 9.30 7.22 5.40
CA THR A 82 10.32 6.69 4.48
C THR A 82 9.71 5.91 3.32
N SER A 83 10.25 6.13 2.11
CA SER A 83 9.91 5.34 0.91
C SER A 83 11.14 4.66 0.32
N LEU A 84 11.15 3.33 0.28
CA LEU A 84 12.19 2.54 -0.38
C LEU A 84 12.26 2.87 -1.88
N GLY A 85 11.11 3.05 -2.54
CA GLY A 85 11.05 3.42 -3.95
C GLY A 85 11.65 4.80 -4.27
N ARG A 86 11.95 5.62 -3.26
CA ARG A 86 12.50 6.99 -3.42
C ARG A 86 13.95 7.07 -2.99
N LEU A 87 14.25 6.53 -1.81
CA LEU A 87 15.56 6.64 -1.19
C LEU A 87 16.41 5.38 -1.38
N GLY A 88 15.84 4.28 -1.83
CA GLY A 88 16.50 2.98 -1.83
C GLY A 88 17.72 2.86 -2.74
N SER A 89 17.95 3.81 -3.66
CA SER A 89 19.22 3.87 -4.41
C SER A 89 20.42 4.28 -3.54
N ASP A 90 20.17 4.89 -2.38
CA ASP A 90 21.17 5.23 -1.37
C ASP A 90 20.76 4.60 -0.02
N PRO A 91 21.30 3.41 0.31
CA PRO A 91 20.96 2.73 1.56
C PRO A 91 21.24 3.56 2.82
N ALA A 92 22.32 4.36 2.83
CA ALA A 92 22.65 5.17 4.00
C ALA A 92 21.60 6.26 4.22
N ALA A 93 21.19 6.96 3.15
CA ALA A 93 20.11 7.94 3.21
C ALA A 93 18.76 7.30 3.57
N PHE A 94 18.45 6.13 2.99
CA PHE A 94 17.22 5.39 3.29
C PHE A 94 17.11 5.04 4.77
N PHE A 95 18.13 4.43 5.37
CA PHE A 95 18.07 4.00 6.77
C PHE A 95 18.16 5.17 7.75
N ALA A 96 18.88 6.25 7.41
CA ALA A 96 18.84 7.48 8.20
C ALA A 96 17.43 8.11 8.21
N HIS A 97 16.77 8.15 7.06
CA HIS A 97 15.39 8.66 6.96
C HIS A 97 14.38 7.73 7.67
N ALA A 98 14.60 6.41 7.62
CA ALA A 98 13.81 5.41 8.36
C ALA A 98 13.87 5.66 9.87
N ALA A 99 15.05 5.91 10.43
CA ALA A 99 15.19 6.27 11.84
C ALA A 99 14.36 7.52 12.19
N GLY A 100 14.46 8.59 11.39
CA GLY A 100 13.64 9.79 11.58
C GLY A 100 12.13 9.55 11.46
N THR A 101 11.71 8.59 10.63
CA THR A 101 10.29 8.21 10.52
C THR A 101 9.79 7.53 11.79
N HIS A 102 10.60 6.64 12.40
CA HIS A 102 10.27 6.02 13.68
C HIS A 102 10.14 7.07 14.80
N GLU A 103 11.06 8.04 14.84
CA GLU A 103 10.99 9.16 15.79
C GLU A 103 9.71 9.98 15.58
N LEU A 104 9.39 10.36 14.35
CA LEU A 104 8.15 11.07 14.03
C LEU A 104 6.92 10.28 14.49
N PHE A 105 6.80 9.01 14.08
CA PHE A 105 5.61 8.21 14.32
C PHE A 105 5.40 7.91 15.82
N SER A 106 6.46 7.92 16.62
CA SER A 106 6.35 7.76 18.08
C SER A 106 5.51 8.86 18.75
N THR A 107 5.41 10.04 18.15
CA THR A 107 4.64 11.18 18.69
C THR A 107 3.49 11.63 17.80
N LEU A 108 3.55 11.31 16.49
CA LEU A 108 2.55 11.75 15.51
C LEU A 108 1.13 11.29 15.84
N PHE A 109 1.00 10.16 16.54
CA PHE A 109 -0.30 9.53 16.84
C PHE A 109 -0.76 9.71 18.29
N GLU A 110 -0.05 10.49 19.11
CA GLU A 110 -0.43 10.73 20.51
C GLU A 110 -1.88 11.24 20.62
N GLY A 111 -2.68 10.62 21.49
CA GLY A 111 -4.10 10.93 21.66
C GLY A 111 -5.03 10.26 20.66
N PHE A 112 -4.52 9.40 19.76
CA PHE A 112 -5.29 8.60 18.83
C PHE A 112 -4.95 7.12 18.96
N ALA A 113 -5.76 6.26 18.34
CA ALA A 113 -5.31 4.89 18.05
C ALA A 113 -4.14 4.96 17.05
N ASP A 114 -3.10 4.15 17.24
CA ASP A 114 -1.97 4.10 16.31
C ASP A 114 -2.43 3.39 15.00
N PRO A 115 -2.45 4.11 13.85
CA PRO A 115 -2.90 3.53 12.59
C PRO A 115 -1.92 2.49 12.04
N VAL A 116 -0.61 2.61 12.30
CA VAL A 116 0.39 1.60 11.91
C VAL A 116 0.17 0.33 12.71
N HIS A 117 0.00 0.44 14.04
CA HIS A 117 -0.31 -0.72 14.88
C HIS A 117 -1.62 -1.39 14.46
N THR A 118 -2.65 -0.61 14.13
CA THR A 118 -3.94 -1.12 13.62
C THR A 118 -3.74 -1.97 12.38
N MET A 119 -2.96 -1.48 11.40
CA MET A 119 -2.69 -2.23 10.17
C MET A 119 -1.83 -3.49 10.42
N TYR A 120 -0.85 -3.43 11.33
CA TYR A 120 -0.01 -4.57 11.69
C TYR A 120 -0.80 -5.65 12.43
N ALA A 121 -1.67 -5.28 13.36
CA ALA A 121 -2.53 -6.20 14.08
C ALA A 121 -3.49 -6.91 13.10
N ALA A 122 -4.12 -6.16 12.20
CA ALA A 122 -4.96 -6.73 11.16
C ALA A 122 -4.18 -7.70 10.26
N LEU A 123 -2.98 -7.34 9.81
CA LEU A 123 -2.15 -8.24 9.01
C LEU A 123 -1.74 -9.50 9.81
N SER A 124 -1.42 -9.34 11.09
CA SER A 124 -1.02 -10.45 11.97
C SER A 124 -2.13 -11.48 12.15
N ASP A 125 -3.37 -11.03 12.34
CA ASP A 125 -4.53 -11.93 12.41
C ASP A 125 -4.71 -12.74 11.12
N LEU A 126 -4.38 -12.13 9.97
CA LEU A 126 -4.52 -12.74 8.65
C LEU A 126 -3.28 -13.54 8.23
N ALA A 127 -2.18 -13.52 9.00
CA ALA A 127 -0.86 -13.97 8.59
C ALA A 127 -0.65 -15.50 8.54
N GLU A 128 -1.71 -16.31 8.69
CA GLU A 128 -1.63 -17.78 8.57
C GLU A 128 -0.55 -18.40 9.49
N GLY A 129 -0.38 -17.84 10.70
CA GLY A 129 0.61 -18.28 11.68
C GLY A 129 2.02 -17.72 11.49
N LYS A 130 2.23 -16.84 10.51
CA LYS A 130 3.50 -16.13 10.31
C LYS A 130 3.65 -14.94 11.26
N VAL A 131 4.90 -14.52 11.49
CA VAL A 131 5.25 -13.39 12.35
C VAL A 131 5.38 -12.12 11.53
N VAL A 132 4.47 -11.18 11.72
CA VAL A 132 4.49 -9.86 11.08
C VAL A 132 5.42 -8.93 11.85
N GLN A 133 6.36 -8.31 11.14
CA GLN A 133 7.26 -7.33 11.73
C GLN A 133 7.77 -6.31 10.70
N THR A 134 8.16 -5.14 11.18
CA THR A 134 8.91 -4.19 10.35
C THR A 134 10.19 -4.87 9.88
N ALA A 135 10.44 -4.74 8.57
CA ALA A 135 11.61 -5.30 7.94
C ALA A 135 12.89 -4.75 8.58
N ARG A 136 13.91 -5.59 8.60
CA ARG A 136 15.22 -5.25 9.14
C ARG A 136 16.32 -5.87 8.30
N GLU A 137 17.45 -5.18 8.20
CA GLU A 137 18.67 -5.75 7.65
C GLU A 137 19.32 -6.73 8.64
N PRO A 138 20.24 -7.61 8.18
CA PRO A 138 20.98 -8.52 9.05
C PRO A 138 21.75 -7.81 10.18
N ASP A 139 22.15 -6.55 9.97
CA ASP A 139 22.81 -5.72 10.97
C ASP A 139 21.85 -5.00 11.93
N GLY A 140 20.55 -5.24 11.79
CA GLY A 140 19.50 -4.72 12.68
C GLY A 140 18.90 -3.38 12.28
N ARG A 141 19.39 -2.71 11.22
CA ARG A 141 18.78 -1.46 10.74
C ARG A 141 17.33 -1.71 10.31
N LEU A 142 16.41 -0.86 10.77
CA LEU A 142 14.98 -0.97 10.50
C LEU A 142 14.57 -0.17 9.27
N TYR A 143 13.61 -0.71 8.53
CA TYR A 143 12.94 -0.01 7.44
C TYR A 143 11.90 0.97 8.00
N GLY A 144 11.40 1.87 7.15
CA GLY A 144 10.20 2.65 7.46
C GLY A 144 9.00 1.73 7.67
N PRO A 145 8.19 1.91 8.73
CA PRO A 145 7.13 0.95 9.07
C PRO A 145 5.86 1.14 8.23
N ALA A 146 5.64 2.34 7.71
CA ALA A 146 4.57 2.76 6.81
C ALA A 146 4.85 4.19 6.28
N ILE A 147 4.08 4.63 5.30
CA ILE A 147 4.16 5.95 4.70
C ILE A 147 2.76 6.54 4.46
N PHE A 148 2.56 7.80 4.83
CA PHE A 148 1.38 8.52 4.37
C PHE A 148 1.62 9.01 2.96
N ARG A 149 0.64 8.81 2.09
CA ARG A 149 0.63 9.39 0.74
C ARG A 149 -0.53 10.36 0.61
N MET A 150 -0.20 11.59 0.24
CA MET A 150 -1.09 12.74 0.22
C MET A 150 -1.19 13.28 -1.21
N TYR A 151 -2.23 12.86 -1.93
CA TYR A 151 -2.47 13.30 -3.30
C TYR A 151 -3.16 14.65 -3.31
N HIS A 152 -2.54 15.61 -3.99
CA HIS A 152 -3.17 16.87 -4.38
C HIS A 152 -3.91 16.71 -5.73
N ALA A 153 -4.53 17.79 -6.21
CA ALA A 153 -5.46 17.72 -7.34
C ALA A 153 -4.80 17.21 -8.64
N ALA A 154 -5.52 16.40 -9.43
CA ALA A 154 -5.10 15.79 -10.70
C ALA A 154 -3.99 14.73 -10.62
N GLU A 155 -3.63 14.28 -9.41
CA GLU A 155 -2.53 13.35 -9.21
C GLU A 155 -2.98 11.89 -9.18
N GLY A 156 -2.04 10.96 -9.38
CA GLY A 156 -2.36 9.54 -9.40
C GLY A 156 -1.17 8.71 -9.83
N HIS A 157 -1.37 7.40 -9.87
CA HIS A 157 -0.39 6.44 -10.38
C HIS A 157 -0.89 5.85 -11.68
N ARG A 158 -0.07 5.94 -12.73
CA ARG A 158 -0.29 5.16 -13.94
C ARG A 158 -0.29 3.66 -13.61
N PRO A 159 -0.85 2.79 -14.47
CA PRO A 159 -0.72 1.35 -14.32
C PRO A 159 0.72 0.93 -14.03
N HIS A 160 0.91 0.16 -12.95
CA HIS A 160 2.21 -0.37 -12.54
C HIS A 160 2.03 -1.62 -11.69
N TYR A 161 3.16 -2.25 -11.36
CA TYR A 161 3.25 -3.25 -10.30
C TYR A 161 4.47 -2.95 -9.43
N ASP A 162 4.40 -3.39 -8.18
CA ASP A 162 5.49 -3.26 -7.22
C ASP A 162 5.97 -4.63 -6.78
N SER A 163 7.27 -4.84 -6.93
CA SER A 163 7.98 -5.98 -6.39
C SER A 163 9.45 -5.62 -6.28
N VAL A 164 9.99 -5.59 -5.06
CA VAL A 164 11.42 -5.40 -4.86
C VAL A 164 12.16 -6.57 -5.50
N ALA A 165 11.79 -7.81 -5.17
CA ALA A 165 12.43 -9.02 -5.72
C ALA A 165 12.53 -9.03 -7.25
N LYS A 166 11.47 -8.61 -7.97
CA LYS A 166 11.40 -8.70 -9.44
C LYS A 166 11.91 -7.45 -10.16
N ARG A 167 12.00 -6.30 -9.46
CA ARG A 167 12.43 -5.02 -10.06
C ARG A 167 13.80 -4.56 -9.58
N SER A 168 14.38 -5.23 -8.58
CA SER A 168 15.74 -5.00 -8.12
C SER A 168 16.75 -5.17 -9.25
N ARG A 169 17.72 -4.26 -9.32
CA ARG A 169 18.88 -4.37 -10.20
C ARG A 169 20.01 -5.13 -9.49
N PRO A 170 20.99 -5.70 -10.21
CA PRO A 170 22.20 -6.23 -9.59
C PRO A 170 22.83 -5.20 -8.64
N GLY A 171 23.13 -5.61 -7.40
CA GLY A 171 23.62 -4.74 -6.32
C GLY A 171 22.54 -4.12 -5.41
N TYR A 172 21.26 -4.43 -5.62
CA TYR A 172 20.14 -4.01 -4.77
C TYR A 172 19.83 -5.08 -3.71
N GLU A 173 20.64 -5.14 -2.65
CA GLU A 173 20.66 -6.22 -1.65
C GLU A 173 19.80 -5.94 -0.40
N TYR A 174 18.58 -5.45 -0.59
CA TYR A 174 17.66 -5.25 0.54
C TYR A 174 17.09 -6.58 1.03
N ALA A 175 17.04 -6.81 2.34
CA ALA A 175 16.51 -8.04 2.93
C ALA A 175 15.09 -8.40 2.43
N VAL A 176 14.24 -7.40 2.16
CA VAL A 176 12.88 -7.58 1.63
C VAL A 176 12.84 -8.15 0.21
N ALA A 177 13.94 -8.07 -0.55
CA ALA A 177 14.05 -8.67 -1.89
C ALA A 177 14.10 -10.21 -1.84
N ASN A 178 14.37 -10.80 -0.67
CA ASN A 178 14.49 -12.25 -0.49
C ASN A 178 13.15 -12.97 -0.27
N PHE A 179 12.03 -12.30 -0.54
CA PHE A 179 10.68 -12.85 -0.41
C PHE A 179 10.02 -13.06 -1.77
N GLN A 180 9.18 -14.09 -1.88
CA GLN A 180 8.62 -14.56 -3.16
C GLN A 180 7.45 -13.71 -3.67
N ARG A 181 6.66 -13.15 -2.75
CA ARG A 181 5.43 -12.41 -3.08
C ARG A 181 5.38 -11.13 -2.28
N GLN A 182 5.13 -10.03 -3.00
CA GLN A 182 4.90 -8.71 -2.43
C GLN A 182 3.42 -8.32 -2.49
N PHE A 183 3.01 -7.62 -1.45
CA PHE A 183 1.67 -7.13 -1.21
C PHE A 183 1.74 -5.71 -0.67
N ALA A 184 0.61 -5.04 -0.58
CA ALA A 184 0.47 -3.79 0.15
C ALA A 184 -0.74 -3.84 1.08
N GLY A 185 -0.60 -3.16 2.22
CA GLY A 185 -1.69 -2.77 3.10
C GLY A 185 -1.91 -1.27 2.99
N VAL A 186 -3.16 -0.85 2.81
CA VAL A 186 -3.50 0.56 2.61
C VAL A 186 -4.73 0.90 3.43
N LEU A 187 -4.58 1.85 4.35
CA LEU A 187 -5.62 2.42 5.18
C LEU A 187 -6.08 3.76 4.59
N CYS A 188 -7.38 3.88 4.30
CA CYS A 188 -7.97 5.13 3.85
C CYS A 188 -8.20 6.08 5.03
N LEU A 189 -7.64 7.29 4.97
CA LEU A 189 -7.79 8.32 6.01
C LEU A 189 -8.64 9.50 5.51
N GLN A 190 -8.53 9.84 4.23
CA GLN A 190 -9.35 10.86 3.61
C GLN A 190 -9.56 10.56 2.12
N THR A 191 -10.80 10.63 1.66
CA THR A 191 -11.15 10.52 0.24
C THR A 191 -11.04 11.89 -0.47
N GLY A 192 -10.81 11.88 -1.79
CA GLY A 192 -10.65 13.10 -2.60
C GLY A 192 -11.96 13.80 -2.99
N GLY A 193 -13.09 13.14 -2.79
CA GLY A 193 -14.43 13.64 -3.09
C GLY A 193 -15.52 12.70 -2.55
N GLU A 194 -16.78 13.05 -2.83
CA GLU A 194 -17.94 12.24 -2.47
C GLU A 194 -18.11 11.01 -3.36
N THR A 195 -17.62 11.08 -4.60
CA THR A 195 -17.65 9.96 -5.54
C THR A 195 -16.45 9.05 -5.34
N SER A 196 -16.67 7.73 -5.27
CA SER A 196 -15.62 6.70 -5.18
C SER A 196 -14.71 6.61 -6.41
N ALA A 197 -14.72 7.59 -7.30
CA ALA A 197 -13.94 7.60 -8.54
C ALA A 197 -12.43 7.65 -8.27
N ASP A 198 -12.03 8.21 -7.12
CA ASP A 198 -10.62 8.39 -6.73
C ASP A 198 -9.92 7.12 -6.21
N GLU A 199 -10.64 6.00 -6.18
CA GLU A 199 -10.17 4.76 -5.58
C GLU A 199 -9.47 3.83 -6.57
N PRO A 200 -8.51 3.02 -6.11
CA PRO A 200 -7.62 2.26 -6.97
C PRO A 200 -8.33 1.18 -7.77
N PHE A 201 -7.84 0.96 -8.99
CA PHE A 201 -8.16 -0.22 -9.78
C PHE A 201 -7.07 -1.27 -9.62
N ILE A 202 -7.49 -2.53 -9.55
CA ILE A 202 -6.62 -3.70 -9.62
C ILE A 202 -7.07 -4.53 -10.83
N TYR A 203 -6.11 -4.92 -11.66
CA TYR A 203 -6.32 -5.71 -12.88
C TYR A 203 -5.89 -7.15 -12.64
N ARG A 204 -6.64 -8.11 -13.19
CA ARG A 204 -6.30 -9.55 -13.13
C ARG A 204 -5.21 -9.88 -14.15
N CYS A 205 -4.09 -9.17 -14.02
CA CYS A 205 -2.93 -9.21 -14.89
C CYS A 205 -1.70 -9.12 -14.00
N TRP A 206 -0.77 -10.05 -14.13
CA TRP A 206 0.48 -10.02 -13.38
C TRP A 206 1.49 -9.15 -14.13
N GLY A 207 2.16 -8.24 -13.43
CA GLY A 207 3.19 -7.39 -14.03
C GLY A 207 4.39 -8.15 -14.60
N THR A 208 4.59 -9.40 -14.17
CA THR A 208 5.63 -10.30 -14.70
C THR A 208 5.20 -11.16 -15.87
N GLN A 209 3.97 -11.00 -16.39
CA GLN A 209 3.60 -11.69 -17.61
C GLN A 209 4.42 -11.15 -18.80
N PRO A 210 4.74 -12.00 -19.79
CA PRO A 210 5.43 -11.56 -21.00
C PRO A 210 4.71 -10.37 -21.66
N HIS A 211 5.48 -9.46 -22.25
CA HIS A 211 5.00 -8.23 -22.93
C HIS A 211 4.35 -7.16 -22.05
N VAL A 212 3.88 -7.48 -20.84
CA VAL A 212 3.25 -6.49 -19.95
C VAL A 212 4.23 -5.35 -19.62
N GLU A 213 5.48 -5.66 -19.34
CA GLU A 213 6.49 -4.65 -19.02
C GLU A 213 6.78 -3.69 -20.19
N GLU A 214 6.74 -4.18 -21.42
CA GLU A 214 6.85 -3.37 -22.65
C GLU A 214 5.62 -2.47 -22.83
N VAL A 215 4.42 -3.02 -22.68
CA VAL A 215 3.16 -2.26 -22.74
C VAL A 215 3.11 -1.16 -21.70
N LEU A 216 3.59 -1.42 -20.47
CA LEU A 216 3.70 -0.41 -19.41
C LEU A 216 4.70 0.69 -19.77
N ARG A 217 5.88 0.32 -20.31
CA ARG A 217 6.91 1.27 -20.74
C ARG A 217 6.41 2.19 -21.86
N GLU A 218 5.52 1.70 -22.72
CA GLU A 218 4.92 2.44 -23.83
C GLU A 218 3.64 3.22 -23.45
N ASP A 219 3.20 3.16 -22.18
CA ASP A 219 1.97 3.80 -21.69
C ASP A 219 0.69 3.32 -22.41
N ARG A 220 0.69 2.05 -22.86
CA ARG A 220 -0.40 1.43 -23.64
C ARG A 220 -1.25 0.43 -22.87
N PHE A 221 -1.10 0.37 -21.55
CA PHE A 221 -1.77 -0.66 -20.75
C PHE A 221 -3.30 -0.58 -20.78
N ALA A 222 -3.88 0.63 -20.85
CA ALA A 222 -5.32 0.79 -20.96
C ALA A 222 -5.87 0.18 -22.26
N GLU A 223 -5.20 0.41 -23.40
CA GLU A 223 -5.53 -0.20 -24.69
C GLU A 223 -5.40 -1.72 -24.63
N TYR A 224 -4.26 -2.20 -24.13
CA TYR A 224 -3.98 -3.62 -23.96
C TYR A 224 -5.03 -4.32 -23.09
N ALA A 225 -5.40 -3.72 -21.95
CA ALA A 225 -6.41 -4.27 -21.05
C ALA A 225 -7.79 -4.35 -21.71
N ALA A 226 -8.16 -3.36 -22.53
CA ALA A 226 -9.40 -3.36 -23.28
C ALA A 226 -9.41 -4.42 -24.40
N GLU A 227 -8.36 -4.48 -25.22
CA GLU A 227 -8.19 -5.45 -26.31
C GLU A 227 -8.23 -6.90 -25.81
N HIS A 228 -7.54 -7.16 -24.70
CA HIS A 228 -7.45 -8.48 -24.08
C HIS A 228 -8.58 -8.78 -23.09
N ARG A 229 -9.52 -7.84 -22.88
CA ARG A 229 -10.64 -7.95 -21.93
C ARG A 229 -10.18 -8.35 -20.52
N ILE A 230 -9.09 -7.75 -20.05
CA ILE A 230 -8.52 -8.03 -18.73
C ILE A 230 -9.52 -7.59 -17.66
N PRO A 231 -9.99 -8.50 -16.79
CA PRO A 231 -10.86 -8.13 -15.68
C PRO A 231 -10.17 -7.11 -14.77
N ARG A 232 -10.91 -6.08 -14.36
CA ARG A 232 -10.46 -5.13 -13.34
C ARG A 232 -11.54 -4.89 -12.30
N VAL A 233 -11.14 -4.56 -11.09
CA VAL A 233 -12.05 -4.15 -10.03
C VAL A 233 -11.59 -2.84 -9.41
N GLN A 234 -12.55 -2.01 -9.02
CA GLN A 234 -12.29 -0.82 -8.22
C GLN A 234 -12.46 -1.17 -6.73
N VAL A 235 -11.43 -0.92 -5.92
CA VAL A 235 -11.50 -1.14 -4.47
C VAL A 235 -12.03 0.11 -3.80
N ARG A 236 -13.34 0.20 -3.60
CA ARG A 236 -13.99 1.39 -3.02
C ARG A 236 -13.78 1.44 -1.52
N LEU A 237 -13.27 2.56 -1.01
CA LEU A 237 -12.92 2.76 0.40
C LEU A 237 -13.64 3.97 0.97
N THR A 238 -13.89 3.92 2.27
CA THR A 238 -14.27 5.05 3.11
C THR A 238 -13.23 5.26 4.20
N PRO A 239 -13.12 6.46 4.81
CA PRO A 239 -12.18 6.70 5.90
C PRO A 239 -12.33 5.66 7.02
N GLY A 240 -11.23 5.02 7.36
CA GLY A 240 -11.17 3.92 8.33
C GLY A 240 -11.11 2.52 7.71
N ASP A 241 -11.39 2.38 6.41
CA ASP A 241 -11.27 1.10 5.71
C ASP A 241 -9.80 0.77 5.42
N LEU A 242 -9.41 -0.47 5.70
CA LEU A 242 -8.10 -1.05 5.41
C LEU A 242 -8.26 -2.14 4.36
N TYR A 243 -7.43 -2.13 3.32
CA TYR A 243 -7.38 -3.26 2.39
C TYR A 243 -5.97 -3.78 2.17
N PHE A 244 -5.88 -5.06 1.82
CA PHE A 244 -4.66 -5.71 1.41
C PHE A 244 -4.82 -6.30 0.01
N PHE A 245 -3.76 -6.22 -0.80
CA PHE A 245 -3.75 -6.79 -2.14
C PHE A 245 -2.35 -7.22 -2.58
N CYS A 246 -2.24 -8.07 -3.59
CA CYS A 246 -0.96 -8.43 -4.18
C CYS A 246 -0.51 -7.36 -5.17
N THR A 247 0.62 -6.70 -4.88
CA THR A 247 1.11 -5.57 -5.69
C THR A 247 1.78 -6.01 -6.98
N GLU A 248 1.95 -7.32 -7.17
CA GLU A 248 2.43 -7.91 -8.42
C GLU A 248 1.32 -7.96 -9.47
N ASN A 249 0.05 -7.78 -9.10
CA ASN A 249 -1.00 -7.45 -10.04
C ASN A 249 -0.85 -6.01 -10.52
N ILE A 250 -1.18 -5.75 -11.79
CA ILE A 250 -1.23 -4.38 -12.31
C ILE A 250 -2.31 -3.61 -11.56
N HIS A 251 -1.96 -2.43 -11.08
CA HIS A 251 -2.86 -1.55 -10.35
C HIS A 251 -2.56 -0.08 -10.67
N GLU A 252 -3.55 0.77 -10.44
CA GLU A 252 -3.47 2.20 -10.72
C GLU A 252 -4.34 3.01 -9.78
N VAL A 253 -4.03 4.31 -9.69
CA VAL A 253 -4.89 5.32 -9.10
C VAL A 253 -5.09 6.37 -10.17
N GLU A 254 -6.29 6.47 -10.72
CA GLU A 254 -6.58 7.38 -11.83
C GLU A 254 -6.23 8.84 -11.47
N ARG A 255 -5.75 9.57 -12.48
CA ARG A 255 -5.43 11.00 -12.36
C ARG A 255 -6.70 11.81 -12.51
N LEU A 256 -7.38 12.04 -11.39
CA LEU A 256 -8.65 12.77 -11.35
C LEU A 256 -8.48 14.13 -10.67
N THR A 257 -9.22 15.13 -11.17
CA THR A 257 -9.37 16.40 -10.46
C THR A 257 -10.22 16.16 -9.22
N ARG A 258 -9.63 16.40 -8.05
CA ARG A 258 -10.27 16.15 -6.75
C ARG A 258 -10.69 17.45 -6.11
N GLN A 259 -11.79 17.42 -5.36
CA GLN A 259 -12.24 18.56 -4.56
C GLN A 259 -11.43 18.69 -3.26
N ARG A 260 -10.93 17.56 -2.75
CA ARG A 260 -10.13 17.46 -1.52
C ARG A 260 -8.91 16.59 -1.76
N ARG A 261 -7.93 16.67 -0.85
CA ARG A 261 -6.75 15.81 -0.88
C ARG A 261 -7.17 14.37 -0.55
N ARG A 262 -6.67 13.38 -1.30
CA ARG A 262 -6.78 11.97 -0.91
C ARG A 262 -5.59 11.62 -0.03
N VAL A 263 -5.83 11.06 1.15
CA VAL A 263 -4.78 10.67 2.09
C VAL A 263 -4.95 9.21 2.49
N VAL A 264 -3.89 8.43 2.33
CA VAL A 264 -3.80 7.05 2.77
C VAL A 264 -2.54 6.84 3.59
N LEU A 265 -2.59 5.90 4.53
CA LEU A 265 -1.39 5.31 5.13
C LEU A 265 -1.17 3.95 4.45
N ALA A 266 0.04 3.70 3.97
CA ALA A 266 0.35 2.49 3.24
C ALA A 266 1.64 1.86 3.73
N PHE A 267 1.73 0.55 3.60
CA PHE A 267 2.99 -0.18 3.61
C PHE A 267 2.97 -1.25 2.52
N PHE A 268 4.15 -1.68 2.12
CA PHE A 268 4.36 -2.95 1.47
C PHE A 268 4.65 -4.02 2.51
N PHE A 269 4.33 -5.26 2.16
CA PHE A 269 4.81 -6.41 2.90
C PHE A 269 5.11 -7.56 1.96
N ALA A 270 5.95 -8.50 2.40
CA ALA A 270 6.26 -9.68 1.60
C ALA A 270 6.35 -10.92 2.46
N MET A 271 5.98 -12.04 1.84
CA MET A 271 6.04 -13.37 2.45
C MET A 271 6.52 -14.40 1.42
N SER A 272 7.09 -15.48 1.96
CA SER A 272 7.36 -16.71 1.22
C SER A 272 6.74 -17.87 1.99
N ALA A 273 6.39 -18.94 1.28
CA ALA A 273 5.81 -20.12 1.92
C ALA A 273 6.75 -20.73 2.97
N ASP A 274 8.05 -20.74 2.67
CA ASP A 274 9.14 -21.33 3.45
C ASP A 274 9.70 -20.45 4.59
N LYS A 275 9.26 -19.19 4.68
CA LYS A 275 9.72 -18.25 5.72
C LYS A 275 8.66 -18.04 6.79
N PRO A 276 9.00 -18.10 8.09
CA PRO A 276 8.06 -17.83 9.16
C PRO A 276 7.73 -16.32 9.29
N GLU A 277 8.55 -15.43 8.75
CA GLU A 277 8.34 -13.99 8.82
C GLU A 277 7.49 -13.43 7.67
N ILE A 278 6.76 -12.37 7.98
CA ILE A 278 6.27 -11.38 7.03
C ILE A 278 7.00 -10.08 7.33
N PHE A 279 7.74 -9.57 6.34
CA PHE A 279 8.45 -8.30 6.45
C PHE A 279 7.60 -7.17 5.91
N VAL A 280 7.47 -6.09 6.68
CA VAL A 280 6.70 -4.88 6.35
C VAL A 280 7.64 -3.69 6.16
N TRP A 281 7.44 -2.88 5.13
CA TRP A 281 8.20 -1.67 4.88
C TRP A 281 7.41 -0.64 4.07
N SER A 282 7.98 0.54 3.83
CA SER A 282 7.48 1.52 2.85
C SER A 282 8.56 2.07 1.94
#